data_AF-A0A1G5TP39-F1
#
_entry.id   AF-A0A1G5TP39-F1
#
_cell.length_a   1.000
_cell.length_b   1.000
_cell.length_c   1.000
_cell.angle_alpha   90.00
_cell.angle_beta   90.00
_cell.angle_gamma   90.00
#
_symmetry.space_group_name_H-M   'P 1'
#
loop_
_entity.id
_entity.type
_entity.pdbx_description
1 polymer ?
#
loop_
_entity_poly.entity_id
_entity_poly.type
_entity_poly.pdbx_seq_one_letter_code
_entity_poly.pdbx_strand_id
1 'polypeptide(L)'
;MTESTDDILTRPLGVPEAAPAQPASRFGRLIAAARRPRIAAAAIAGGFVVSAGLIVALGDPLGGEPRVQVAITMREPAVRPTAQAPVPAQPDAITTAPGTAPLQRSAEEIETASGVTVVRPPGSAPSEAVVIRVPPPNAPRLAPAPDPRISESGRHGIMPKLGESRVRALDVYARPEEPGTGPRIAIVVTGLGVGQAATAGAIARLPAAVSLAFLPYGGEAERSAARARDAGHEIFLQLPMEPFDYPDSDPGPQTLLTALKGPENADRLAWAMARFPGYVGVANFMGSKLMVDAAFEPILREIGARGLGFLDDGTTPRAAAPPGNKGKTPIVRAELVLDATPRADAIDAALAQAEARARANGFVLVSASGAALSVDRIARWAREIDARGLRLVPASVALRGGRDKRVSTAD
;
A
#
# COMPACT_ATOMS: atom_id res chain seq x y z
N MET A 1 -57.69 -12.12 27.55
CA MET A 1 -57.76 -10.72 27.12
C MET A 1 -57.86 -9.89 28.39
N THR A 2 -56.72 -9.39 28.85
CA THR A 2 -56.62 -8.40 29.91
C THR A 2 -56.57 -7.05 29.20
N GLU A 3 -57.72 -6.41 29.04
CA GLU A 3 -57.76 -5.04 28.50
C GLU A 3 -57.14 -4.08 29.51
N SER A 4 -56.25 -3.24 28.98
CA SER A 4 -55.54 -2.19 29.71
C SER A 4 -56.54 -1.21 30.30
N THR A 5 -56.49 -1.03 31.62
CA THR A 5 -57.32 -0.09 32.39
C THR A 5 -57.13 1.37 31.97
N ASP A 6 -56.10 1.69 31.18
CA ASP A 6 -55.80 3.05 30.73
C ASP A 6 -56.78 3.60 29.67
N ASP A 7 -57.55 2.76 28.98
CA ASP A 7 -58.41 3.19 27.85
C ASP A 7 -59.83 3.64 28.29
N ILE A 8 -60.17 3.52 29.57
CA ILE A 8 -61.48 3.94 30.11
C ILE A 8 -61.51 5.43 30.46
N LEU A 9 -60.35 6.06 30.74
CA LEU A 9 -60.30 7.44 31.26
C LEU A 9 -60.25 8.53 30.18
N THR A 10 -60.15 8.18 28.91
CA THR A 10 -60.04 9.13 27.79
C THR A 10 -61.23 9.12 26.81
N ARG A 11 -62.29 8.35 27.09
CA ARG A 11 -63.47 8.26 26.20
C ARG A 11 -64.47 9.39 26.45
N PRO A 12 -64.99 10.05 25.39
CA PRO A 12 -66.11 10.97 25.52
C PRO A 12 -67.40 10.19 25.83
N LEU A 13 -68.08 10.56 26.91
CA LEU A 13 -69.37 9.99 27.31
C LEU A 13 -70.45 10.33 26.26
N GLY A 14 -71.09 9.31 25.68
CA GLY A 14 -72.29 9.48 24.85
C GLY A 14 -72.32 8.77 23.49
N VAL A 15 -71.33 7.92 23.15
CA VAL A 15 -71.35 7.17 21.88
C VAL A 15 -71.76 5.71 22.11
N PRO A 16 -72.84 5.20 21.49
CA PRO A 16 -73.20 3.79 21.61
C PRO A 16 -72.22 2.89 20.84
N GLU A 17 -72.00 1.70 21.38
CA GLU A 17 -71.08 0.67 20.87
C GLU A 17 -71.48 0.21 19.46
N ALA A 18 -70.58 0.37 18.49
CA ALA A 18 -70.80 -0.13 17.13
C ALA A 18 -70.57 -1.65 17.09
N ALA A 19 -71.64 -2.42 16.85
CA ALA A 19 -71.55 -3.86 16.67
C ALA A 19 -70.62 -4.25 15.49
N PRO A 20 -69.85 -5.35 15.59
CA PRO A 20 -68.88 -5.73 14.57
C PRO A 20 -69.59 -6.07 13.25
N ALA A 21 -69.23 -5.35 12.18
CA ALA A 21 -69.77 -5.52 10.85
C ALA A 21 -69.48 -6.93 10.30
N GLN A 22 -70.54 -7.69 9.99
CA GLN A 22 -70.40 -8.95 9.28
C GLN A 22 -70.10 -8.69 7.78
N PRO A 23 -69.06 -9.30 7.19
CA PRO A 23 -68.72 -9.05 5.79
C PRO A 23 -69.75 -9.67 4.85
N ALA A 24 -70.40 -8.81 4.05
CA ALA A 24 -71.50 -9.15 3.15
C ALA A 24 -71.08 -9.77 1.80
N SER A 25 -69.79 -10.05 1.55
CA SER A 25 -69.32 -10.59 0.27
C SER A 25 -68.50 -11.88 0.39
N ARG A 26 -68.63 -12.77 -0.62
CA ARG A 26 -67.89 -14.05 -0.69
C ARG A 26 -66.37 -13.85 -0.69
N PHE A 27 -65.89 -12.73 -1.25
CA PHE A 27 -64.47 -12.34 -1.26
C PHE A 27 -63.97 -11.91 0.13
N GLY A 28 -64.80 -11.23 0.92
CA GLY A 28 -64.46 -10.84 2.30
C GLY A 28 -64.28 -12.05 3.23
N ARG A 29 -65.04 -13.13 3.00
CA ARG A 29 -64.89 -14.39 3.76
C ARG A 29 -63.59 -15.14 3.44
N LEU A 30 -63.11 -15.07 2.19
CA LEU A 30 -61.84 -15.66 1.76
C LEU A 30 -60.63 -14.94 2.39
N ILE A 31 -60.65 -13.61 2.40
CA ILE A 31 -59.58 -12.80 3.02
C ILE A 31 -59.57 -12.97 4.55
N ALA A 32 -60.75 -13.09 5.18
CA ALA A 32 -60.84 -13.37 6.62
C ALA A 32 -60.33 -14.78 6.98
N ALA A 33 -60.52 -15.78 6.10
CA ALA A 33 -59.97 -17.12 6.29
C ALA A 33 -58.43 -17.15 6.13
N ALA A 34 -57.88 -16.38 5.19
CA ALA A 34 -56.44 -16.27 4.95
C ALA A 34 -55.64 -15.62 6.11
N ARG A 35 -56.32 -14.88 7.01
CA ARG A 35 -55.72 -14.33 8.25
C ARG A 35 -55.58 -15.34 9.38
N ARG A 36 -56.01 -16.60 9.20
CA ARG A 36 -55.78 -17.65 10.19
C ARG A 36 -54.29 -18.07 10.14
N PRO A 37 -53.57 -18.02 11.27
CA PRO A 37 -52.10 -18.20 11.28
C PRO A 37 -51.65 -19.55 10.71
N ARG A 38 -52.49 -20.59 10.81
CA ARG A 38 -52.22 -21.93 10.25
C ARG A 38 -52.26 -21.97 8.71
N ILE A 39 -53.10 -21.15 8.07
CA ILE A 39 -53.24 -21.12 6.60
C ILE A 39 -52.10 -20.30 6.00
N ALA A 40 -51.73 -19.19 6.65
CA ALA A 40 -50.55 -18.39 6.26
C ALA A 40 -49.24 -19.19 6.35
N ALA A 41 -49.05 -19.95 7.44
CA ALA A 41 -47.87 -20.81 7.60
C ALA A 41 -47.81 -21.92 6.54
N ALA A 42 -48.93 -22.54 6.21
CA ALA A 42 -49.00 -23.56 5.16
C ALA A 42 -48.69 -22.99 3.76
N ALA A 43 -49.14 -21.77 3.47
CA ALA A 43 -48.85 -21.10 2.19
C ALA A 43 -47.36 -20.75 2.04
N ILE A 44 -46.71 -20.29 3.12
CA ILE A 44 -45.26 -20.00 3.13
C ILE A 44 -44.45 -21.28 2.93
N ALA A 45 -44.82 -22.36 3.63
CA ALA A 45 -44.17 -23.66 3.48
C ALA A 45 -44.34 -24.21 2.05
N GLY A 46 -45.54 -24.10 1.47
CA GLY A 46 -45.79 -24.47 0.08
C GLY A 46 -44.95 -23.68 -0.92
N GLY A 47 -44.78 -22.37 -0.69
CA GLY A 47 -43.92 -21.52 -1.51
C GLY A 47 -42.46 -21.98 -1.50
N PHE A 48 -41.91 -22.30 -0.33
CA PHE A 48 -40.53 -22.79 -0.19
C PHE A 48 -40.29 -24.10 -0.96
N VAL A 49 -41.24 -25.03 -0.91
CA VAL A 49 -41.13 -26.32 -1.63
C VAL A 49 -41.14 -26.10 -3.14
N VAL A 50 -42.00 -25.21 -3.64
CA VAL A 50 -42.05 -24.87 -5.07
C VAL A 50 -40.77 -24.17 -5.52
N SER A 51 -40.25 -23.22 -4.75
CA SER A 51 -38.99 -22.53 -5.07
C SER A 51 -37.79 -23.47 -5.08
N ALA A 52 -37.68 -24.37 -4.09
CA ALA A 52 -36.63 -25.38 -4.05
C ALA A 52 -36.73 -26.35 -5.24
N GLY A 53 -37.94 -26.79 -5.58
CA GLY A 53 -38.19 -27.62 -6.76
C GLY A 53 -37.79 -26.92 -8.07
N LEU A 54 -38.01 -25.60 -8.18
CA LEU A 54 -37.65 -24.82 -9.36
C LEU A 54 -36.12 -24.69 -9.52
N ILE A 55 -35.39 -24.51 -8.42
CA ILE A 55 -33.92 -24.46 -8.41
C ILE A 55 -33.33 -25.82 -8.81
N VAL A 56 -33.91 -26.92 -8.35
CA VAL A 56 -33.47 -28.26 -8.73
C VAL A 56 -33.78 -28.58 -10.21
N ALA A 57 -34.92 -28.09 -10.72
CA ALA A 57 -35.37 -28.39 -12.08
C ALA A 57 -34.75 -27.50 -13.17
N LEU A 58 -34.43 -26.24 -12.86
CA LEU A 58 -33.88 -25.26 -13.82
C LEU A 58 -32.48 -24.75 -13.47
N GLY A 59 -31.92 -25.12 -12.32
CA GLY A 59 -30.58 -24.73 -11.92
C GLY A 59 -29.52 -25.48 -12.73
N ASP A 60 -28.61 -24.75 -13.36
CA ASP A 60 -27.41 -25.32 -13.97
C ASP A 60 -26.52 -25.88 -12.84
N PRO A 61 -26.28 -27.21 -12.78
CA PRO A 61 -25.47 -27.83 -11.73
C PRO A 61 -24.01 -27.39 -11.75
N LEU A 62 -23.58 -26.62 -12.76
CA LEU A 62 -22.22 -26.15 -12.93
C LEU A 62 -22.09 -24.61 -12.99
N GLY A 63 -23.18 -23.89 -12.69
CA GLY A 63 -23.23 -22.43 -12.64
C GLY A 63 -22.47 -21.84 -11.46
N GLY A 64 -21.14 -21.82 -11.54
CA GLY A 64 -20.28 -21.24 -10.49
C GLY A 64 -18.78 -21.46 -10.64
N GLU A 65 -18.34 -22.39 -11.50
CA GLU A 65 -16.92 -22.65 -11.70
C GLU A 65 -16.38 -21.89 -12.91
N PRO A 66 -15.44 -20.93 -12.74
CA PRO A 66 -14.79 -20.28 -13.87
C PRO A 66 -13.91 -21.29 -14.61
N ARG A 67 -14.18 -21.52 -15.91
CA ARG A 67 -13.38 -22.41 -16.75
C ARG A 67 -12.69 -21.61 -17.83
N VAL A 68 -11.38 -21.82 -17.98
CA VAL A 68 -10.58 -21.30 -19.09
C VAL A 68 -10.08 -22.49 -19.89
N GLN A 69 -10.49 -22.61 -21.15
CA GLN A 69 -9.88 -23.56 -22.09
C GLN A 69 -8.69 -22.89 -22.75
N VAL A 70 -7.50 -23.48 -22.60
CA VAL A 70 -6.28 -23.07 -23.29
C VAL A 70 -5.92 -24.15 -24.28
N ALA A 71 -5.91 -23.82 -25.57
CA ALA A 71 -5.46 -24.74 -26.61
C ALA A 71 -3.93 -24.86 -26.54
N ILE A 72 -3.44 -26.05 -26.19
CA ILE A 72 -2.01 -26.36 -26.23
C ILE A 72 -1.66 -26.68 -27.68
N THR A 73 -1.06 -25.73 -28.39
CA THR A 73 -0.42 -26.00 -29.69
C THR A 73 0.99 -26.50 -29.44
N MET A 74 1.23 -27.76 -29.78
CA MET A 74 2.55 -28.39 -29.69
C MET A 74 3.46 -27.77 -30.76
N ARG A 75 4.52 -27.08 -30.33
CA ARG A 75 5.51 -26.49 -31.24
C ARG A 75 6.46 -27.57 -31.74
N GLU A 76 6.49 -27.78 -33.05
CA GLU A 76 7.43 -28.68 -33.71
C GLU A 76 8.88 -28.21 -33.48
N PRO A 77 9.84 -29.12 -33.17
CA PRO A 77 11.20 -28.72 -32.86
C PRO A 77 11.91 -28.22 -34.12
N ALA A 78 12.48 -27.01 -34.04
CA ALA A 78 13.29 -26.44 -35.10
C ALA A 78 14.55 -27.29 -35.36
N VAL A 79 14.71 -27.69 -36.62
CA VAL A 79 15.91 -28.37 -37.15
C VAL A 79 17.13 -27.48 -36.93
N ARG A 80 18.18 -28.03 -36.31
CA ARG A 80 19.49 -27.38 -36.15
C ARG A 80 20.16 -27.20 -37.52
N PRO A 81 20.68 -26.02 -37.87
CA PRO A 81 21.54 -25.88 -39.03
C PRO A 81 22.89 -26.58 -38.78
N THR A 82 23.28 -27.41 -39.72
CA THR A 82 24.58 -28.09 -39.78
C THR A 82 25.71 -27.06 -39.88
N ALA A 83 26.77 -27.27 -39.10
CA ALA A 83 27.98 -26.46 -39.12
C ALA A 83 28.62 -26.42 -40.52
N GLN A 84 28.84 -25.23 -41.05
CA GLN A 84 29.71 -25.01 -42.21
C GLN A 84 31.17 -24.89 -41.73
N ALA A 85 32.05 -25.58 -42.44
CA ALA A 85 33.50 -25.61 -42.22
C ALA A 85 34.17 -24.26 -42.59
N PRO A 86 35.36 -23.95 -42.04
CA PRO A 86 36.01 -22.65 -42.19
C PRO A 86 36.64 -22.47 -43.58
N VAL A 87 36.44 -21.29 -44.17
CA VAL A 87 37.16 -20.84 -45.38
C VAL A 87 38.52 -20.25 -44.97
N PRO A 88 39.63 -20.53 -45.69
CA PRO A 88 40.97 -20.05 -45.30
C PRO A 88 41.18 -18.56 -45.59
N ALA A 89 41.93 -17.91 -44.72
CA ALA A 89 42.38 -16.52 -44.82
C ALA A 89 43.52 -16.34 -45.85
N GLN A 90 43.50 -15.22 -46.57
CA GLN A 90 44.63 -14.66 -47.31
C GLN A 90 44.48 -13.12 -47.42
N PRO A 91 45.57 -12.36 -47.65
CA PRO A 91 46.05 -11.36 -46.68
C PRO A 91 45.86 -9.90 -47.13
N ASP A 92 46.11 -9.01 -46.16
CA ASP A 92 46.00 -7.55 -46.19
C ASP A 92 46.51 -6.87 -47.47
N ALA A 93 45.68 -5.98 -48.00
CA ALA A 93 46.09 -4.90 -48.90
C ALA A 93 45.61 -3.55 -48.33
N ILE A 94 46.59 -2.73 -47.95
CA ILE A 94 46.41 -1.36 -47.46
C ILE A 94 46.07 -0.45 -48.65
N THR A 95 45.04 0.38 -48.53
CA THR A 95 44.87 1.57 -49.37
C THR A 95 44.26 2.72 -48.54
N THR A 96 45.06 3.76 -48.36
CA THR A 96 44.75 5.15 -47.96
C THR A 96 43.92 5.85 -49.06
N ALA A 97 42.98 6.80 -48.91
CA ALA A 97 42.53 7.75 -47.88
C ALA A 97 41.15 8.36 -48.38
N PRO A 98 40.70 9.57 -48.00
CA PRO A 98 40.17 10.06 -46.71
C PRO A 98 38.68 10.48 -46.79
N GLY A 99 37.94 10.45 -45.67
CA GLY A 99 36.56 10.95 -45.61
C GLY A 99 36.05 11.19 -44.19
N THR A 100 35.83 12.47 -43.90
CA THR A 100 35.11 13.15 -42.79
C THR A 100 34.22 12.31 -41.87
N ALA A 101 34.41 12.46 -40.55
CA ALA A 101 33.63 11.83 -39.47
C ALA A 101 32.13 12.20 -39.46
N PRO A 102 31.29 11.38 -38.79
CA PRO A 102 30.96 11.72 -37.40
C PRO A 102 31.20 10.55 -36.42
N LEU A 103 31.50 10.93 -35.19
CA LEU A 103 31.77 10.08 -34.02
C LEU A 103 30.61 9.10 -33.73
N GLN A 104 30.63 7.92 -34.33
CA GLN A 104 30.01 6.73 -33.78
C GLN A 104 31.11 5.94 -33.06
N ARG A 105 31.33 6.25 -31.78
CA ARG A 105 32.06 5.30 -30.92
C ARG A 105 31.23 4.01 -30.90
N SER A 106 31.85 2.89 -31.27
CA SER A 106 31.20 1.59 -31.19
C SER A 106 30.81 1.31 -29.74
N ALA A 107 29.75 0.53 -29.52
CA ALA A 107 29.32 0.15 -28.18
C ALA A 107 30.46 -0.51 -27.38
N GLU A 108 31.33 -1.25 -28.05
CA GLU A 108 32.51 -1.92 -27.49
C GLU A 108 33.59 -0.94 -26.98
N GLU A 109 33.80 0.20 -27.67
CA GLU A 109 34.71 1.25 -27.18
C GLU A 109 34.15 1.97 -25.95
N ILE A 110 32.82 2.14 -25.88
CA ILE A 110 32.16 2.74 -24.71
C ILE A 110 32.20 1.77 -23.53
N GLU A 111 32.04 0.46 -23.76
CA GLU A 111 32.16 -0.59 -22.74
C GLU A 111 33.58 -0.68 -22.16
N THR A 112 34.60 -0.62 -23.03
CA THR A 112 36.01 -0.66 -22.62
C THR A 112 36.42 0.61 -21.87
N ALA A 113 35.93 1.78 -22.28
CA ALA A 113 36.22 3.05 -21.61
C ALA A 113 35.45 3.27 -20.29
N SER A 114 34.33 2.57 -20.08
CA SER A 114 33.48 2.70 -18.89
C SER A 114 33.68 1.59 -17.85
N GLY A 115 34.49 0.56 -18.15
CA GLY A 115 34.79 -0.54 -17.23
C GLY A 115 33.60 -1.45 -16.94
N VAL A 116 32.56 -1.43 -17.78
CA VAL A 116 31.34 -2.24 -17.62
C VAL A 116 31.44 -3.50 -18.49
N THR A 117 31.36 -4.68 -17.87
CA THR A 117 31.27 -5.96 -18.58
C THR A 117 29.80 -6.36 -18.75
N VAL A 118 29.32 -6.43 -20.00
CA VAL A 118 27.97 -6.86 -20.33
C VAL A 118 27.99 -8.31 -20.82
N VAL A 119 27.45 -9.25 -20.04
CA VAL A 119 27.26 -10.63 -20.50
C VAL A 119 25.90 -10.73 -21.19
N ARG A 120 25.89 -11.01 -22.50
CA ARG A 120 24.67 -11.17 -23.30
C ARG A 120 24.43 -12.65 -23.63
N PRO A 121 23.24 -13.21 -23.36
CA PRO A 121 22.84 -14.51 -23.91
C PRO A 121 22.68 -14.40 -25.43
N PRO A 122 23.13 -15.38 -26.22
CA PRO A 122 23.00 -15.31 -27.68
C PRO A 122 21.52 -15.27 -28.09
N GLY A 123 21.08 -14.19 -28.76
CA GLY A 123 19.77 -14.09 -29.41
C GLY A 123 18.80 -12.98 -28.96
N SER A 124 19.17 -12.06 -28.07
CA SER A 124 18.27 -10.98 -27.62
C SER A 124 18.39 -9.69 -28.46
N ALA A 125 17.25 -9.19 -28.97
CA ALA A 125 17.11 -7.92 -29.70
C ALA A 125 17.08 -6.68 -28.77
N PRO A 126 17.40 -5.46 -29.27
CA PRO A 126 17.62 -4.28 -28.45
C PRO A 126 16.33 -3.49 -28.22
N SER A 127 15.49 -3.86 -27.24
CA SER A 127 14.37 -2.97 -26.84
C SER A 127 13.88 -3.04 -25.39
N GLU A 128 14.49 -3.82 -24.50
CA GLU A 128 14.28 -3.65 -23.05
C GLU A 128 15.56 -3.15 -22.41
N ALA A 129 15.85 -1.87 -22.61
CA ALA A 129 16.89 -1.20 -21.86
C ALA A 129 16.44 -1.07 -20.40
N VAL A 130 16.99 -1.92 -19.52
CA VAL A 130 16.97 -1.68 -18.08
C VAL A 130 17.77 -0.41 -17.85
N VAL A 131 17.08 0.70 -17.61
CA VAL A 131 17.74 1.98 -17.26
C VAL A 131 18.29 1.82 -15.84
N ILE A 132 19.52 1.34 -15.73
CA ILE A 132 20.30 1.39 -14.50
C ILE A 132 20.70 2.84 -14.30
N ARG A 133 19.88 3.60 -13.56
CA ARG A 133 20.30 4.91 -13.05
C ARG A 133 21.37 4.67 -12.00
N VAL A 134 22.63 4.82 -12.39
CA VAL A 134 23.73 4.93 -11.44
C VAL A 134 23.46 6.22 -10.63
N PRO A 135 23.27 6.15 -9.30
CA PRO A 135 23.15 7.34 -8.50
C PRO A 135 24.35 8.24 -8.77
N PRO A 136 24.18 9.57 -8.94
CA PRO A 136 25.31 10.46 -9.13
C PRO A 136 26.32 10.23 -7.99
N PRO A 137 27.64 10.35 -8.23
CA PRO A 137 28.68 10.03 -7.24
C PRO A 137 28.51 10.71 -5.86
N ASN A 138 27.74 11.80 -5.83
CA ASN A 138 27.44 12.63 -4.67
C ASN A 138 26.02 12.45 -4.10
N ALA A 139 25.23 11.47 -4.57
CA ALA A 139 23.94 11.18 -3.96
C ALA A 139 24.14 10.77 -2.49
N PRO A 140 23.38 11.33 -1.53
CA PRO A 140 23.54 10.96 -0.14
C PRO A 140 23.22 9.48 0.05
N ARG A 141 24.22 8.73 0.52
CA ARG A 141 24.08 7.32 0.88
C ARG A 141 23.40 7.24 2.23
N LEU A 142 22.45 6.31 2.34
CA LEU A 142 21.83 6.00 3.61
C LEU A 142 22.80 5.25 4.51
N ALA A 143 22.59 5.35 5.83
CA ALA A 143 23.36 4.57 6.79
C ALA A 143 23.20 3.05 6.53
N PRO A 144 24.26 2.24 6.69
CA PRO A 144 24.14 0.79 6.60
C PRO A 144 23.10 0.26 7.60
N ALA A 145 22.37 -0.78 7.21
CA ALA A 145 21.40 -1.46 8.07
C ALA A 145 21.68 -2.98 8.06
N PRO A 146 21.65 -3.66 9.22
CA PRO A 146 21.36 -3.12 10.56
C PRO A 146 22.56 -2.36 11.18
N ASP A 147 22.30 -1.23 11.83
CA ASP A 147 23.26 -0.51 12.68
C ASP A 147 23.27 -1.16 14.09
N PRO A 148 24.41 -1.65 14.58
CA PRO A 148 24.49 -2.38 15.85
C PRO A 148 24.16 -1.52 17.08
N ARG A 149 24.25 -0.19 16.98
CA ARG A 149 23.96 0.73 18.10
C ARG A 149 22.48 0.81 18.42
N ILE A 150 21.63 0.55 17.41
CA ILE A 150 20.16 0.68 17.49
C ILE A 150 19.44 -0.61 17.12
N SER A 151 20.14 -1.74 17.17
CA SER A 151 19.59 -3.06 16.83
C SER A 151 19.81 -4.05 17.98
N GLU A 152 18.84 -4.93 18.21
CA GLU A 152 18.90 -6.02 19.19
C GLU A 152 18.41 -7.32 18.58
N SER A 153 18.89 -8.46 19.11
CA SER A 153 18.37 -9.77 18.72
C SER A 153 17.21 -10.16 19.63
N GLY A 154 16.07 -10.49 19.05
CA GLY A 154 14.93 -11.10 19.74
C GLY A 154 14.59 -12.47 19.18
N ARG A 155 13.53 -13.09 19.69
CA ARG A 155 13.11 -14.45 19.28
C ARG A 155 12.80 -14.60 17.78
N HIS A 156 12.37 -13.51 17.14
CA HIS A 156 11.95 -13.51 15.73
C HIS A 156 13.07 -13.04 14.78
N GLY A 157 14.19 -12.52 15.30
CA GLY A 157 15.27 -11.94 14.52
C GLY A 157 15.75 -10.59 15.07
N ILE A 158 16.40 -9.80 14.21
CA ILE A 158 16.95 -8.49 14.58
C ILE A 158 15.84 -7.45 14.56
N MET A 159 15.69 -6.72 15.66
CA MET A 159 14.70 -5.66 15.81
C MET A 159 15.37 -4.33 16.19
N PRO A 160 14.73 -3.19 15.89
CA PRO A 160 15.22 -1.91 16.36
C PRO A 160 15.06 -1.79 17.87
N LYS A 161 16.07 -1.18 18.51
CA LYS A 161 16.03 -0.70 19.89
C LYS A 161 16.41 0.77 19.92
N LEU A 162 16.06 1.44 21.01
CA LEU A 162 16.64 2.74 21.31
C LEU A 162 18.11 2.55 21.66
N GLY A 163 19.00 3.25 20.95
CA GLY A 163 20.43 3.20 21.19
C GLY A 163 20.85 3.99 22.42
N GLU A 164 22.12 3.84 22.79
CA GLU A 164 22.75 4.67 23.83
C GLU A 164 22.58 6.16 23.50
N SER A 165 22.52 7.00 24.53
CA SER A 165 22.24 8.44 24.37
C SER A 165 20.93 8.77 23.64
N ARG A 166 19.97 7.82 23.63
CA ARG A 166 18.67 7.95 22.94
C ARG A 166 18.78 8.12 21.43
N VAL A 167 19.80 7.53 20.80
CA VAL A 167 19.87 7.46 19.34
C VAL A 167 18.70 6.64 18.80
N ARG A 168 17.95 7.21 17.85
CA ARG A 168 16.72 6.62 17.31
C ARG A 168 16.96 6.09 15.90
N ALA A 169 16.32 4.96 15.56
CA ALA A 169 16.26 4.48 14.18
C ALA A 169 15.66 5.54 13.23
N LEU A 170 14.69 6.31 13.72
CA LEU A 170 14.11 7.47 13.03
C LEU A 170 15.14 8.53 12.60
N ASP A 171 16.26 8.69 13.33
CA ASP A 171 17.29 9.68 12.98
C ASP A 171 18.44 9.06 12.18
N VAL A 172 18.83 7.82 12.49
CA VAL A 172 19.98 7.14 11.85
C VAL A 172 19.66 6.72 10.42
N TYR A 173 18.47 6.19 10.18
CA TYR A 173 18.10 5.66 8.87
C TYR A 173 17.38 6.67 7.98
N ALA A 174 17.14 7.89 8.49
CA ALA A 174 16.49 8.95 7.73
C ALA A 174 17.32 9.37 6.53
N ARG A 175 16.64 9.55 5.39
CA ARG A 175 17.28 10.16 4.23
C ARG A 175 17.54 11.65 4.54
N PRO A 176 18.75 12.17 4.29
CA PRO A 176 19.00 13.61 4.35
C PRO A 176 18.12 14.37 3.35
N GLU A 177 17.64 15.54 3.75
CA GLU A 177 16.94 16.44 2.85
C GLU A 177 17.95 17.12 1.91
N GLU A 178 17.72 17.06 0.60
CA GLU A 178 18.56 17.78 -0.38
C GLU A 178 18.40 19.28 -0.18
N PRO A 179 19.46 20.10 -0.18
CA PRO A 179 19.33 21.55 -0.04
C PRO A 179 18.42 22.17 -1.11
N GLY A 180 17.64 23.19 -0.75
CA GLY A 180 16.85 23.96 -1.71
C GLY A 180 15.83 24.88 -1.05
N THR A 181 15.17 25.71 -1.85
CA THR A 181 14.13 26.65 -1.39
C THR A 181 12.77 26.26 -1.98
N GLY A 182 11.70 26.55 -1.23
CA GLY A 182 10.32 26.34 -1.69
C GLY A 182 9.53 25.33 -0.86
N PRO A 183 8.22 25.18 -1.16
CA PRO A 183 7.35 24.30 -0.42
C PRO A 183 7.70 22.82 -0.60
N ARG A 184 7.51 22.05 0.47
CA ARG A 184 7.93 20.64 0.54
C ARG A 184 6.75 19.70 0.37
N ILE A 185 6.97 18.62 -0.37
CA ILE A 185 6.02 17.52 -0.55
C ILE A 185 6.75 16.25 -0.14
N ALA A 186 6.17 15.49 0.79
CA ALA A 186 6.60 14.14 1.10
C ALA A 186 5.59 13.14 0.53
N ILE A 187 6.10 12.11 -0.13
CA ILE A 187 5.29 11.01 -0.68
C ILE A 187 5.75 9.71 -0.05
N VAL A 188 4.81 8.94 0.50
CA VAL A 188 5.03 7.55 0.91
C VAL A 188 4.26 6.60 0.01
N VAL A 189 4.94 5.64 -0.59
CA VAL A 189 4.33 4.58 -1.41
C VAL A 189 4.22 3.31 -0.59
N THR A 190 3.00 2.82 -0.37
CA THR A 190 2.68 1.69 0.50
C THR A 190 2.33 0.42 -0.28
N GLY A 191 2.20 -0.72 0.42
CA GLY A 191 1.79 -2.00 -0.17
C GLY A 191 2.91 -2.74 -0.91
N LEU A 192 4.18 -2.41 -0.66
CA LEU A 192 5.32 -3.05 -1.31
C LEU A 192 5.73 -4.35 -0.60
N GLY A 193 6.50 -5.20 -1.27
CA GLY A 193 7.10 -6.42 -0.71
C GLY A 193 6.40 -7.72 -1.11
N VAL A 194 5.08 -7.72 -1.35
CA VAL A 194 4.34 -8.93 -1.77
C VAL A 194 4.49 -9.16 -3.29
N GLY A 195 4.22 -8.14 -4.11
CA GLY A 195 4.37 -8.21 -5.56
C GLY A 195 5.79 -7.85 -6.00
N GLN A 196 6.59 -8.83 -6.43
CA GLN A 196 8.01 -8.62 -6.80
C GLN A 196 8.17 -7.62 -7.96
N ALA A 197 7.39 -7.76 -9.04
CA ALA A 197 7.48 -6.88 -10.19
C ALA A 197 7.04 -5.44 -9.87
N ALA A 198 5.94 -5.28 -9.12
CA ALA A 198 5.46 -3.98 -8.67
C ALA A 198 6.49 -3.30 -7.74
N THR A 199 7.04 -4.06 -6.80
CA THR A 199 8.06 -3.57 -5.85
C THR A 199 9.34 -3.14 -6.57
N ALA A 200 9.87 -3.98 -7.47
CA ALA A 200 11.04 -3.63 -8.27
C ALA A 200 10.79 -2.42 -9.17
N GLY A 201 9.58 -2.33 -9.75
CA GLY A 201 9.16 -1.19 -10.56
C GLY A 201 9.11 0.12 -9.76
N ALA A 202 8.56 0.10 -8.55
CA ALA A 202 8.54 1.25 -7.65
C ALA A 202 9.97 1.72 -7.32
N ILE A 203 10.85 0.80 -6.91
CA ILE A 203 12.26 1.10 -6.56
C ILE A 203 13.03 1.68 -7.76
N ALA A 204 12.80 1.16 -8.98
CA ALA A 204 13.56 1.60 -10.16
C ALA A 204 13.07 2.94 -10.76
N ARG A 205 11.79 3.26 -10.61
CA ARG A 205 11.16 4.40 -11.29
C ARG A 205 10.95 5.64 -10.42
N LEU A 206 10.72 5.46 -9.12
CA LEU A 206 10.53 6.57 -8.21
C LEU A 206 11.87 7.24 -7.88
N PRO A 207 11.92 8.57 -7.72
CA PRO A 207 13.13 9.22 -7.23
C PRO A 207 13.38 8.85 -5.76
N ALA A 208 14.64 8.83 -5.35
CA ALA A 208 15.08 8.40 -4.01
C ALA A 208 14.46 9.20 -2.85
N ALA A 209 13.94 10.40 -3.10
CA ALA A 209 13.24 11.21 -2.11
C ALA A 209 11.83 10.67 -1.76
N VAL A 210 11.24 9.80 -2.58
CA VAL A 210 9.99 9.09 -2.23
C VAL A 210 10.27 7.99 -1.22
N SER A 211 9.53 7.98 -0.11
CA SER A 211 9.65 6.95 0.92
C SER A 211 8.83 5.70 0.55
N LEU A 212 9.30 4.51 0.90
CA LEU A 212 8.71 3.23 0.51
C LEU A 212 8.31 2.41 1.75
N ALA A 213 7.06 1.97 1.84
CA ALA A 213 6.55 1.16 2.94
C ALA A 213 6.32 -0.30 2.50
N PHE A 214 6.93 -1.24 3.23
CA PHE A 214 6.95 -2.66 2.89
C PHE A 214 6.14 -3.48 3.88
N LEU A 215 5.28 -4.36 3.35
CA LEU A 215 4.56 -5.36 4.12
C LEU A 215 5.52 -6.46 4.62
N PRO A 216 5.28 -7.02 5.83
CA PRO A 216 6.17 -7.99 6.45
C PRO A 216 6.08 -9.41 5.84
N TYR A 217 5.13 -9.64 4.94
CA TYR A 217 4.81 -10.98 4.42
C TYR A 217 5.55 -11.36 3.13
N GLY A 218 6.18 -10.40 2.45
CA GLY A 218 6.92 -10.70 1.23
C GLY A 218 8.03 -11.73 1.48
N GLY A 219 8.07 -12.81 0.71
CA GLY A 219 9.16 -13.80 0.79
C GLY A 219 10.55 -13.16 0.59
N GLU A 220 10.60 -12.04 -0.14
CA GLU A 220 11.79 -11.23 -0.41
C GLU A 220 11.73 -9.84 0.20
N ALA A 221 10.98 -9.66 1.30
CA ALA A 221 10.81 -8.36 1.95
C ALA A 221 12.17 -7.75 2.33
N GLU A 222 13.07 -8.54 2.93
CA GLU A 222 14.41 -8.09 3.32
C GLU A 222 15.28 -7.71 2.10
N ARG A 223 15.35 -8.57 1.09
CA ARG A 223 16.11 -8.27 -0.14
C ARG A 223 15.55 -7.05 -0.88
N SER A 224 14.24 -6.84 -0.87
CA SER A 224 13.60 -5.70 -1.53
C SER A 224 13.79 -4.41 -0.72
N ALA A 225 13.73 -4.47 0.60
CA ALA A 225 14.04 -3.36 1.49
C ALA A 225 15.51 -2.94 1.36
N ALA A 226 16.44 -3.89 1.30
CA ALA A 226 17.86 -3.62 1.06
C ALA A 226 18.07 -2.92 -0.30
N ARG A 227 17.52 -3.45 -1.39
CA ARG A 227 17.59 -2.82 -2.72
C ARG A 227 16.99 -1.41 -2.75
N ALA A 228 15.90 -1.17 -2.03
CA ALA A 228 15.32 0.16 -1.90
C ALA A 228 16.28 1.14 -1.20
N ARG A 229 16.94 0.70 -0.12
CA ARG A 229 17.95 1.51 0.58
C ARG A 229 19.19 1.76 -0.28
N ASP A 230 19.64 0.76 -1.03
CA ASP A 230 20.76 0.91 -1.98
C ASP A 230 20.44 1.91 -3.10
N ALA A 231 19.18 1.96 -3.54
CA ALA A 231 18.66 2.99 -4.44
C ALA A 231 18.43 4.36 -3.77
N GLY A 232 18.68 4.48 -2.46
CA GLY A 232 18.61 5.71 -1.69
C GLY A 232 17.23 6.04 -1.10
N HIS A 233 16.25 5.14 -1.20
CA HIS A 233 14.93 5.34 -0.63
C HIS A 233 14.94 5.17 0.89
N GLU A 234 14.29 6.12 1.58
CA GLU A 234 13.89 5.91 2.96
C GLU A 234 12.76 4.87 3.02
N ILE A 235 12.83 3.95 3.97
CA ILE A 235 11.86 2.85 4.06
C ILE A 235 11.10 2.83 5.40
N PHE A 236 9.89 2.28 5.35
CA PHE A 236 8.98 2.04 6.48
C PHE A 236 8.57 0.57 6.54
N LEU A 237 8.34 0.07 7.75
CA LEU A 237 7.64 -1.20 7.95
C LEU A 237 6.13 -0.95 7.95
N GLN A 238 5.38 -1.64 7.10
CA GLN A 238 3.94 -1.49 7.05
C GLN A 238 3.24 -2.56 7.88
N LEU A 239 2.65 -2.16 9.00
CA LEU A 239 2.05 -3.05 9.98
C LEU A 239 0.62 -3.46 9.58
N PRO A 240 0.32 -4.76 9.47
CA PRO A 240 -1.03 -5.25 9.26
C PRO A 240 -1.88 -5.01 10.52
N MET A 241 -3.00 -4.27 10.38
CA MET A 241 -3.83 -3.83 11.51
C MET A 241 -5.31 -4.04 11.25
N GLU A 242 -6.08 -4.38 12.29
CA GLU A 242 -7.50 -4.71 12.19
C GLU A 242 -8.36 -3.58 11.57
N PRO A 243 -9.04 -3.85 10.44
CA PRO A 243 -10.13 -3.00 9.95
C PRO A 243 -11.47 -3.31 10.62
N PHE A 244 -12.50 -2.50 10.39
CA PHE A 244 -13.84 -2.73 10.97
C PHE A 244 -14.54 -3.99 10.45
N ASP A 245 -14.26 -4.40 9.22
CA ASP A 245 -14.82 -5.55 8.52
C ASP A 245 -13.97 -6.81 8.67
N TYR A 246 -13.06 -6.87 9.64
CA TYR A 246 -12.33 -8.11 9.95
C TYR A 246 -13.29 -9.21 10.45
N PRO A 247 -13.19 -10.47 9.97
CA PRO A 247 -12.14 -11.02 9.12
C PRO A 247 -12.43 -11.01 7.60
N ASP A 248 -13.52 -10.40 7.12
CA ASP A 248 -13.84 -10.36 5.68
C ASP A 248 -12.73 -9.67 4.87
N SER A 249 -12.19 -8.58 5.41
CA SER A 249 -10.92 -7.99 4.96
C SER A 249 -9.79 -8.36 5.93
N ASP A 250 -9.07 -9.44 5.63
CA ASP A 250 -7.94 -9.92 6.44
C ASP A 250 -6.58 -9.36 5.94
N PRO A 251 -5.89 -8.51 6.73
CA PRO A 251 -4.56 -8.02 6.37
C PRO A 251 -3.46 -9.09 6.42
N GLY A 252 -3.72 -10.26 7.02
CA GLY A 252 -2.82 -11.42 7.09
C GLY A 252 -2.69 -12.03 8.48
N PRO A 253 -1.90 -13.11 8.62
CA PRO A 253 -1.86 -13.94 9.83
C PRO A 253 -1.29 -13.24 11.07
N GLN A 254 -0.54 -12.16 10.89
CA GLN A 254 0.14 -11.40 11.96
C GLN A 254 -0.54 -10.05 12.19
N THR A 255 -1.82 -9.93 11.80
CA THR A 255 -2.62 -8.72 12.02
C THR A 255 -2.69 -8.35 13.50
N LEU A 256 -2.45 -7.09 13.84
CA LEU A 256 -2.66 -6.58 15.19
C LEU A 256 -4.17 -6.39 15.41
N LEU A 257 -4.72 -6.97 16.48
CA LEU A 257 -6.17 -7.03 16.72
C LEU A 257 -6.55 -6.41 18.08
N THR A 258 -7.71 -5.76 18.16
CA THR A 258 -8.27 -5.21 19.40
C THR A 258 -8.67 -6.32 20.38
N ALA A 259 -9.02 -7.51 19.87
CA ALA A 259 -9.43 -8.65 20.68
C ALA A 259 -8.26 -9.39 21.36
N LEU A 260 -7.02 -9.17 20.90
CA LEU A 260 -5.84 -9.83 21.44
C LEU A 260 -5.38 -9.18 22.74
N LYS A 261 -4.79 -9.99 23.62
CA LYS A 261 -4.16 -9.49 24.83
C LYS A 261 -2.88 -8.72 24.47
N GLY A 262 -2.47 -7.80 25.35
CA GLY A 262 -1.25 -7.00 25.17
C GLY A 262 -0.01 -7.81 24.76
N PRO A 263 0.32 -8.94 25.43
CA PRO A 263 1.45 -9.77 25.05
C PRO A 263 1.36 -10.40 23.65
N GLU A 264 0.16 -10.75 23.18
CA GLU A 264 -0.04 -11.35 21.86
C GLU A 264 0.17 -10.32 20.75
N ASN A 265 -0.39 -9.11 20.91
CA ASN A 265 -0.09 -8.01 19.98
C ASN A 265 1.39 -7.60 20.01
N ALA A 266 2.01 -7.58 21.19
CA ALA A 266 3.45 -7.35 21.30
C ALA A 266 4.25 -8.45 20.58
N ASP A 267 3.76 -9.69 20.59
CA ASP A 267 4.40 -10.79 19.88
C ASP A 267 4.38 -10.58 18.36
N ARG A 268 3.18 -10.30 17.82
CA ARG A 268 2.95 -10.02 16.40
C ARG A 268 3.74 -8.80 15.93
N LEU A 269 3.81 -7.75 16.75
CA LEU A 269 4.59 -6.55 16.47
C LEU A 269 6.09 -6.87 16.37
N ALA A 270 6.63 -7.62 17.34
CA ALA A 270 8.02 -8.05 17.33
C ALA A 270 8.34 -8.93 16.10
N TRP A 271 7.40 -9.80 15.70
CA TRP A 271 7.55 -10.62 14.50
C TRP A 271 7.66 -9.74 13.24
N ALA A 272 6.79 -8.73 13.10
CA ALA A 272 6.80 -7.82 11.97
C ALA A 272 8.09 -6.98 11.92
N MET A 273 8.55 -6.50 13.08
CA MET A 273 9.79 -5.71 13.21
C MET A 273 11.06 -6.50 12.87
N ALA A 274 11.03 -7.81 13.07
CA ALA A 274 12.17 -8.67 12.78
C ALA A 274 12.30 -9.05 11.29
N ARG A 275 11.40 -8.58 10.41
CA ARG A 275 11.39 -9.01 9.01
C ARG A 275 12.50 -8.42 8.16
N PHE A 276 12.92 -7.19 8.44
CA PHE A 276 14.03 -6.53 7.76
C PHE A 276 14.46 -5.29 8.56
N PRO A 277 15.75 -4.93 8.61
CA PRO A 277 16.21 -3.73 9.31
C PRO A 277 16.14 -2.47 8.43
N GLY A 278 16.51 -1.32 9.00
CA GLY A 278 16.77 -0.11 8.21
C GLY A 278 15.56 0.78 7.93
N TYR A 279 14.44 0.59 8.63
CA TYR A 279 13.28 1.48 8.51
C TYR A 279 13.28 2.58 9.58
N VAL A 280 12.79 3.76 9.21
CA VAL A 280 12.73 4.95 10.11
C VAL A 280 11.53 4.93 11.04
N GLY A 281 10.51 4.17 10.67
CA GLY A 281 9.23 4.14 11.33
C GLY A 281 8.36 3.04 10.79
N VAL A 282 7.15 2.98 11.32
CA VAL A 282 6.12 2.07 10.85
C VAL A 282 4.96 2.85 10.24
N ALA A 283 4.31 2.28 9.25
CA ALA A 283 3.06 2.77 8.68
C ALA A 283 1.93 1.75 8.90
N ASN A 284 0.67 2.18 8.89
CA ASN A 284 -0.45 1.24 8.92
C ASN A 284 -0.63 0.54 7.56
N PHE A 285 -1.11 -0.70 7.59
CA PHE A 285 -1.81 -1.35 6.49
C PHE A 285 -3.21 -1.67 7.01
N MET A 286 -4.22 -0.99 6.46
CA MET A 286 -5.57 -0.95 7.01
C MET A 286 -5.60 -0.33 8.42
N GLY A 287 -6.20 -0.98 9.43
CA GLY A 287 -6.18 -0.52 10.81
C GLY A 287 -7.31 0.44 11.22
N SER A 288 -8.39 0.53 10.44
CA SER A 288 -9.49 1.46 10.72
C SER A 288 -10.16 1.24 12.08
N LYS A 289 -10.14 0.00 12.60
CA LYS A 289 -10.66 -0.35 13.93
C LYS A 289 -9.58 -0.25 15.00
N LEU A 290 -8.41 -0.84 14.78
CA LEU A 290 -7.34 -0.85 15.78
C LEU A 290 -6.88 0.56 16.16
N MET A 291 -6.64 1.44 15.18
CA MET A 291 -6.01 2.76 15.43
C MET A 291 -6.86 3.73 16.27
N VAL A 292 -8.14 3.44 16.46
CA VAL A 292 -9.07 4.22 17.31
C VAL A 292 -9.44 3.51 18.61
N ASP A 293 -8.90 2.31 18.83
CA ASP A 293 -9.15 1.49 20.00
C ASP A 293 -8.06 1.69 21.08
N ALA A 294 -8.41 1.43 22.34
CA ALA A 294 -7.47 1.52 23.46
C ALA A 294 -6.31 0.52 23.35
N ALA A 295 -6.49 -0.60 22.65
CA ALA A 295 -5.47 -1.60 22.38
C ALA A 295 -4.28 -1.06 21.55
N PHE A 296 -4.46 0.07 20.85
CA PHE A 296 -3.39 0.67 20.05
C PHE A 296 -2.35 1.43 20.88
N GLU A 297 -2.72 1.99 22.04
CA GLU A 297 -1.78 2.77 22.87
C GLU A 297 -0.55 1.95 23.31
N PRO A 298 -0.66 0.70 23.81
CA PRO A 298 0.51 -0.12 24.10
C PRO A 298 1.40 -0.41 22.88
N ILE A 299 0.79 -0.64 21.71
CA ILE A 299 1.50 -0.91 20.44
C ILE A 299 2.29 0.33 20.03
N LEU A 300 1.65 1.49 20.05
CA LEU A 300 2.26 2.76 19.71
C LEU A 300 3.39 3.13 20.68
N ARG A 301 3.21 2.86 21.97
CA ARG A 301 4.25 3.06 22.98
C ARG A 301 5.47 2.19 22.71
N GLU A 302 5.28 0.93 22.33
CA GLU A 302 6.39 0.02 21.96
C GLU A 302 7.14 0.52 20.72
N ILE A 303 6.42 1.00 19.70
CA ILE A 303 7.02 1.64 18.51
C ILE A 303 7.92 2.82 18.93
N GLY A 304 7.40 3.73 19.76
CA GLY A 304 8.17 4.89 20.24
C GLY A 304 9.36 4.51 21.13
N ALA A 305 9.19 3.51 22.00
CA ALA A 305 10.24 2.99 22.87
C ALA A 305 11.42 2.40 22.08
N ARG A 306 11.18 1.93 20.86
CA ARG A 306 12.21 1.44 19.93
C ARG A 306 12.85 2.54 19.07
N GLY A 307 12.49 3.81 19.30
CA GLY A 307 13.04 4.94 18.56
C GLY A 307 12.48 5.08 17.15
N LEU A 308 11.24 4.63 16.92
CA LEU A 308 10.54 4.70 15.64
C LEU A 308 9.42 5.75 15.68
N GLY A 309 9.05 6.25 14.50
CA GLY A 309 7.83 7.02 14.30
C GLY A 309 6.65 6.17 13.79
N PHE A 310 5.44 6.68 13.91
CA PHE A 310 4.22 6.11 13.35
C PHE A 310 3.65 7.02 12.26
N LEU A 311 3.51 6.49 11.05
CA LEU A 311 2.89 7.17 9.91
C LEU A 311 1.50 6.59 9.67
N ASP A 312 0.47 7.40 9.88
CA ASP A 312 -0.88 7.13 9.42
C ASP A 312 -0.95 7.47 7.92
N ASP A 313 -1.15 6.47 7.07
CA ASP A 313 -1.15 6.60 5.61
C ASP A 313 -2.39 7.32 5.07
N GLY A 314 -3.33 7.74 5.93
CA GLY A 314 -4.50 8.52 5.55
C GLY A 314 -5.61 7.70 4.89
N THR A 315 -5.43 6.39 4.68
CA THR A 315 -6.42 5.53 4.01
C THR A 315 -7.65 5.25 4.88
N THR A 316 -7.53 5.40 6.20
CA THR A 316 -8.64 5.23 7.14
C THR A 316 -9.42 6.54 7.31
N PRO A 317 -10.76 6.51 7.46
CA PRO A 317 -11.55 7.74 7.62
C PRO A 317 -11.24 8.52 8.91
N ARG A 318 -10.83 7.81 9.97
CA ARG A 318 -10.45 8.39 11.26
C ARG A 318 -8.93 8.34 11.40
N ALA A 319 -8.37 9.47 11.82
CA ALA A 319 -6.97 9.56 12.22
C ALA A 319 -6.69 8.61 13.39
N ALA A 320 -5.45 8.09 13.43
CA ALA A 320 -4.95 7.40 14.60
C ALA A 320 -5.10 8.31 15.84
N ALA A 321 -5.95 7.88 16.78
CA ALA A 321 -6.35 8.67 17.94
C ALA A 321 -6.14 7.85 19.23
N PRO A 322 -4.89 7.43 19.51
CA PRO A 322 -4.59 6.70 20.74
C PRO A 322 -4.89 7.60 21.95
N PRO A 323 -5.54 7.09 23.01
CA PRO A 323 -5.87 7.87 24.19
C PRO A 323 -4.60 8.34 24.94
N GLY A 324 -4.15 9.54 24.57
CA GLY A 324 -3.12 10.31 25.27
C GLY A 324 -1.71 10.22 24.72
N ASN A 325 -1.41 9.36 23.72
CA ASN A 325 -0.05 9.13 23.18
C ASN A 325 1.01 9.24 24.29
N LYS A 326 0.84 8.46 25.36
CA LYS A 326 1.57 8.65 26.62
C LYS A 326 3.06 8.39 26.42
N GLY A 327 3.41 7.55 25.45
CA GLY A 327 4.77 7.27 25.01
C GLY A 327 5.45 8.42 24.27
N LYS A 328 4.73 9.50 23.91
CA LYS A 328 5.22 10.61 23.08
C LYS A 328 5.82 10.11 21.76
N THR A 329 5.26 9.04 21.20
CA THR A 329 5.69 8.49 19.92
C THR A 329 5.41 9.54 18.84
N PRO A 330 6.36 9.88 17.96
CA PRO A 330 6.09 10.78 16.84
C PRO A 330 5.03 10.16 15.93
N ILE A 331 3.91 10.87 15.74
CA ILE A 331 2.82 10.46 14.85
C ILE A 331 2.64 11.54 13.80
N VAL A 332 2.51 11.13 12.54
CA VAL A 332 2.08 12.01 11.45
C VAL A 332 1.03 11.30 10.61
N ARG A 333 0.24 12.07 9.88
CA ARG A 333 -0.78 11.54 8.99
C ARG A 333 -0.63 12.13 7.59
N ALA A 334 -0.76 11.29 6.57
CA ALA A 334 -0.88 11.74 5.19
C ALA A 334 -2.23 12.49 5.01
N GLU A 335 -2.16 13.69 4.45
CA GLU A 335 -3.33 14.54 4.24
C GLU A 335 -4.18 14.10 3.05
N LEU A 336 -3.57 13.42 2.08
CA LEU A 336 -4.23 12.89 0.89
C LEU A 336 -3.66 11.53 0.53
N VAL A 337 -4.54 10.67 0.02
CA VAL A 337 -4.19 9.43 -0.66
C VAL A 337 -4.32 9.69 -2.16
N LEU A 338 -3.20 9.72 -2.87
CA LEU A 338 -3.12 10.15 -4.27
C LEU A 338 -3.96 9.27 -5.21
N ASP A 339 -4.07 7.98 -4.90
CA ASP A 339 -4.77 6.97 -5.69
C ASP A 339 -6.01 6.41 -4.98
N ALA A 340 -6.63 7.20 -4.10
CA ALA A 340 -7.94 6.88 -3.51
C ALA A 340 -8.98 6.51 -4.57
N THR A 341 -8.88 7.14 -5.75
CA THR A 341 -9.55 6.71 -6.97
C THR A 341 -8.49 6.25 -7.97
N PRO A 342 -8.40 4.95 -8.34
CA PRO A 342 -7.33 4.41 -9.16
C PRO A 342 -7.53 4.73 -10.66
N ARG A 343 -7.59 6.02 -11.00
CA ARG A 343 -7.70 6.53 -12.37
C ARG A 343 -6.64 7.60 -12.61
N ALA A 344 -6.07 7.63 -13.81
CA ALA A 344 -4.94 8.49 -14.13
C ALA A 344 -5.22 9.99 -13.87
N ASP A 345 -6.37 10.47 -14.33
CA ASP A 345 -6.83 11.85 -14.15
C ASP A 345 -7.12 12.19 -12.69
N ALA A 346 -7.65 11.24 -11.91
CA ALA A 346 -7.89 11.43 -10.48
C ALA A 346 -6.57 11.56 -9.70
N ILE A 347 -5.57 10.74 -10.04
CA ILE A 347 -4.24 10.81 -9.43
C ILE A 347 -3.56 12.14 -9.76
N ASP A 348 -3.67 12.61 -11.01
CA ASP A 348 -3.13 13.93 -11.40
C ASP A 348 -3.80 15.07 -10.64
N ALA A 349 -5.13 15.00 -10.49
CA ALA A 349 -5.88 15.97 -9.70
C ALA A 349 -5.46 15.96 -8.23
N ALA A 350 -5.20 14.78 -7.65
CA ALA A 350 -4.71 14.65 -6.28
C ALA A 350 -3.28 15.19 -6.12
N LEU A 351 -2.41 14.98 -7.10
CA LEU A 351 -1.07 15.59 -7.14
C LEU A 351 -1.16 17.11 -7.19
N ALA A 352 -2.02 17.67 -8.04
CA ALA A 352 -2.25 19.12 -8.10
C ALA A 352 -2.80 19.68 -6.77
N GLN A 353 -3.68 18.93 -6.09
CA GLN A 353 -4.14 19.31 -4.75
C GLN A 353 -3.01 19.26 -3.71
N ALA A 354 -2.11 18.28 -3.78
CA ALA A 354 -0.92 18.22 -2.94
C ALA A 354 -0.03 19.44 -3.18
N GLU A 355 0.19 19.85 -4.44
CA GLU A 355 0.93 21.07 -4.76
C GLU A 355 0.29 22.32 -4.13
N ALA A 356 -1.03 22.48 -4.26
CA ALA A 356 -1.75 23.62 -3.69
C ALA A 356 -1.61 23.67 -2.16
N ARG A 357 -1.72 22.53 -1.48
CA ARG A 357 -1.55 22.42 -0.02
C ARG A 357 -0.12 22.70 0.41
N ALA A 358 0.87 22.17 -0.32
CA ALA A 358 2.27 22.47 -0.08
C ALA A 358 2.52 23.97 -0.17
N ARG A 359 2.03 24.64 -1.22
CA ARG A 359 2.18 26.10 -1.38
C ARG A 359 1.50 26.89 -0.26
N ALA A 360 0.32 26.46 0.19
CA ALA A 360 -0.41 27.13 1.26
C ALA A 360 0.24 26.95 2.64
N ASN A 361 0.70 25.73 2.95
CA ASN A 361 1.13 25.33 4.30
C ASN A 361 2.65 25.21 4.45
N GLY A 362 3.41 25.32 3.35
CA GLY A 362 4.86 25.10 3.27
C GLY A 362 5.29 23.62 3.26
N PHE A 363 4.41 22.71 3.66
CA PHE A 363 4.64 21.26 3.70
C PHE A 363 3.33 20.50 3.50
N VAL A 364 3.38 19.34 2.83
CA VAL A 364 2.30 18.35 2.81
C VAL A 364 2.90 16.94 2.79
N LEU A 365 2.28 16.01 3.52
CA LEU A 365 2.55 14.58 3.41
C LEU A 365 1.39 13.90 2.68
N VAL A 366 1.69 13.11 1.66
CA VAL A 366 0.70 12.32 0.91
C VAL A 366 1.14 10.87 0.80
N SER A 367 0.17 9.98 0.61
CA SER A 367 0.41 8.55 0.41
C SER A 367 -0.10 8.09 -0.96
N ALA A 368 0.38 6.95 -1.42
CA ALA A 368 -0.15 6.23 -2.57
C ALA A 368 0.12 4.74 -2.41
N SER A 369 -0.63 3.89 -3.13
CA SER A 369 -0.27 2.48 -3.26
C SER A 369 0.88 2.26 -4.24
N GLY A 370 1.56 1.11 -4.11
CA GLY A 370 2.58 0.61 -5.04
C GLY A 370 2.04 0.11 -6.39
N ALA A 371 0.80 0.46 -6.75
CA ALA A 371 0.22 0.11 -8.04
C ALA A 371 1.02 0.75 -9.19
N ALA A 372 1.16 0.01 -10.30
CA ALA A 372 1.96 0.44 -11.44
C ALA A 372 1.51 1.82 -11.98
N LEU A 373 0.19 2.05 -12.06
CA LEU A 373 -0.37 3.33 -12.48
C LEU A 373 0.09 4.48 -11.57
N SER A 374 -0.05 4.32 -10.25
CA SER A 374 0.33 5.33 -9.25
C SER A 374 1.82 5.64 -9.32
N VAL A 375 2.66 4.61 -9.37
CA VAL A 375 4.12 4.73 -9.54
C VAL A 375 4.46 5.53 -10.79
N ASP A 376 3.82 5.24 -11.92
CA ASP A 376 4.11 5.89 -13.19
C ASP A 376 3.64 7.35 -13.23
N ARG A 377 2.50 7.68 -12.61
CA ARG A 377 2.04 9.08 -12.48
C ARG A 377 3.00 9.86 -11.57
N ILE A 378 3.35 9.32 -10.40
CA ILE A 378 4.26 9.97 -9.43
C ILE A 378 5.64 10.18 -10.04
N ALA A 379 6.20 9.17 -10.71
CA ALA A 379 7.51 9.27 -11.35
C ALA A 379 7.53 10.32 -12.46
N ARG A 380 6.45 10.44 -13.25
CA ARG A 380 6.33 11.50 -14.27
C ARG A 380 6.28 12.88 -13.62
N TRP A 381 5.39 13.05 -12.64
CA TRP A 381 5.20 14.31 -11.92
C TRP A 381 6.48 14.77 -11.23
N ALA A 382 7.20 13.85 -10.57
CA ALA A 382 8.39 14.18 -9.81
C ALA A 382 9.57 14.64 -10.68
N ARG A 383 9.60 14.30 -11.98
CA ARG A 383 10.62 14.84 -12.92
C ARG A 383 10.47 16.34 -13.17
N GLU A 384 9.29 16.89 -12.95
CA GLU A 384 8.97 18.30 -13.19
C GLU A 384 8.88 19.10 -11.90
N ILE A 385 9.19 18.51 -10.74
CA ILE A 385 8.94 19.12 -9.44
C ILE A 385 9.78 20.40 -9.21
N ASP A 386 11.04 20.39 -9.66
CA ASP A 386 11.93 21.55 -9.54
C ASP A 386 11.45 22.70 -10.43
N ALA A 387 10.98 22.39 -11.65
CA ALA A 387 10.40 23.39 -12.56
C ALA A 387 9.10 24.00 -12.00
N ARG A 388 8.41 23.29 -11.10
CA ARG A 388 7.25 23.77 -10.36
C ARG A 388 7.64 24.60 -9.12
N GLY A 389 8.93 24.71 -8.78
CA GLY A 389 9.40 25.40 -7.57
C GLY A 389 8.95 24.70 -6.29
N LEU A 390 8.83 23.38 -6.33
CA LEU A 390 8.46 22.52 -5.21
C LEU A 390 9.62 21.58 -4.91
N ARG A 391 9.68 21.06 -3.67
CA ARG A 391 10.75 20.16 -3.24
C ARG A 391 10.19 18.83 -2.78
N LEU A 392 10.75 17.75 -3.31
CA LEU A 392 10.43 16.39 -2.85
C LEU A 392 11.32 16.05 -1.66
N VAL A 393 10.72 15.69 -0.53
CA VAL A 393 11.44 15.39 0.71
C VAL A 393 11.03 14.03 1.28
N PRO A 394 11.89 13.32 2.02
CA PRO A 394 11.54 12.05 2.64
C PRO A 394 10.47 12.24 3.73
N ALA A 395 9.64 11.22 3.94
CA ALA A 395 8.53 11.28 4.89
C ALA A 395 8.97 11.46 6.35
N SER A 396 10.18 11.05 6.72
CA SER A 396 10.74 11.28 8.07
C SER A 396 10.86 12.76 8.45
N VAL A 397 10.87 13.69 7.49
CA VAL A 397 10.83 15.15 7.77
C VAL A 397 9.60 15.51 8.59
N ALA A 398 8.45 14.88 8.32
CA ALA A 398 7.23 15.10 9.09
C ALA A 398 7.37 14.56 10.53
N LEU A 399 7.93 13.36 10.67
CA LEU A 399 8.05 12.65 11.95
C LEU A 399 9.08 13.25 12.90
N ARG A 400 10.18 13.80 12.36
CA ARG A 400 11.26 14.36 13.17
C ARG A 400 10.92 15.75 13.72
N GLY A 401 9.78 16.31 13.31
CA GLY A 401 9.37 17.67 13.58
C GLY A 401 10.29 18.62 12.82
N GLY A 402 9.78 19.27 11.78
CA GLY A 402 10.51 20.31 11.06
C GLY A 402 10.97 21.39 12.04
N ARG A 403 12.22 21.30 12.49
CA ARG A 403 12.93 22.39 13.16
C ARG A 403 13.23 23.43 12.10
N ASP A 404 12.22 24.22 11.78
CA ASP A 404 12.33 25.59 11.29
C ASP A 404 11.03 26.32 11.63
N LYS A 405 10.83 26.54 12.93
CA LYS A 405 10.16 27.78 13.35
C LYS A 405 11.15 28.89 13.05
N ARG A 406 10.89 29.63 11.97
CA ARG A 406 11.40 30.97 11.62
C ARG A 406 12.45 31.49 12.62
N VAL A 407 13.72 31.48 12.21
CA VAL A 407 14.61 32.56 12.63
C VAL A 407 14.06 33.81 11.96
N SER A 408 13.16 34.49 12.68
CA SER A 408 12.90 35.90 12.43
C SER A 408 14.18 36.61 12.84
N THR A 409 15.02 36.94 11.88
CA THR A 409 15.99 38.02 12.03
C THR A 409 15.16 39.27 12.34
N ALA A 410 15.22 39.69 13.59
CA ALA A 410 14.86 41.05 13.96
C ALA A 410 16.11 41.89 13.73
N ASP A 411 16.04 42.80 12.77
CA ASP A 411 16.70 44.11 12.81
C ASP A 411 15.61 45.16 13.03
#